data_AF-A0A7J9CG66-F1
#
_entry.id   AF-A0A7J9CG66-F1
#
_cell.length_a   1.000
_cell.length_b   1.000
_cell.length_c   1.000
_cell.angle_alpha   90.00
_cell.angle_beta   90.00
_cell.angle_gamma   90.00
#
_symmetry.space_group_name_H-M   'P 1'
#
loop_
_entity.id
_entity.type
_entity.pdbx_description
1 polymer ?
#
loop_
_entity_poly.entity_id
_entity_poly.type
_entity_poly.pdbx_seq_one_letter_code
_entity_poly.pdbx_strand_id
1 'polypeptide(L)' 'MGRKSSMTMAAIFVVLASTLTTYASTTYTVGDFSGWQVPTMFNFITGEHDVAEVTDPGYDACTTSDTISTDNKGPVKITL' A
#
# COMPACT_ATOMS: atom_id res chain seq x y z
N MET A 1 36.41 -33.41 -31.78
CA MET A 1 35.01 -33.16 -31.36
C MET A 1 35.00 -31.96 -30.40
N GLY A 2 34.51 -30.78 -30.78
CA GLY A 2 34.61 -29.62 -29.86
C GLY A 2 33.81 -28.35 -30.17
N ARG A 3 32.96 -28.31 -31.21
CA ARG A 3 32.25 -27.08 -31.63
C ARG A 3 30.73 -27.16 -31.58
N LYS A 4 30.18 -28.16 -30.88
CA LYS A 4 28.71 -28.38 -30.75
C LYS A 4 28.17 -27.92 -29.40
N SER A 5 28.96 -28.08 -28.33
CA SER A 5 28.56 -27.78 -26.95
C SER A 5 28.54 -26.27 -26.63
N SER A 6 29.38 -25.48 -27.31
CA SER A 6 29.43 -24.02 -27.14
C SER A 6 28.21 -23.29 -27.72
N MET A 7 27.56 -23.85 -28.74
CA MET A 7 26.44 -23.19 -29.43
C MET A 7 25.11 -23.40 -28.69
N THR A 8 24.92 -24.55 -28.05
CA THR A 8 23.74 -24.83 -27.20
C THR A 8 23.73 -23.99 -25.93
N MET A 9 24.88 -23.77 -25.29
CA MET A 9 24.97 -22.91 -24.11
C MET A 9 24.57 -21.47 -24.46
N ALA A 10 25.03 -20.94 -25.59
CA ALA A 10 24.64 -19.62 -26.06
C ALA A 10 23.13 -19.51 -26.34
N ALA A 11 22.52 -20.52 -26.96
CA ALA A 11 21.08 -20.55 -27.21
C ALA A 11 20.26 -20.58 -25.90
N ILE A 12 20.71 -21.33 -24.90
CA ILE A 12 20.05 -21.39 -23.59
C ILE A 12 20.14 -20.04 -22.87
N PHE A 13 21.29 -19.36 -22.90
CA PHE A 13 21.43 -18.02 -22.33
C PHE A 13 20.53 -16.98 -23.00
N VAL A 14 20.38 -17.06 -24.33
CA VAL A 14 19.47 -16.17 -25.08
C VAL A 14 18.01 -16.42 -24.68
N VAL A 15 17.61 -17.68 -24.53
CA VAL A 15 16.24 -18.04 -24.09
C VAL A 15 15.99 -17.58 -22.64
N LEU A 16 16.91 -17.81 -21.71
CA LEU A 16 16.78 -17.36 -20.32
C LEU A 16 16.73 -15.84 -20.18
N ALA A 17 17.48 -15.10 -21.01
CA ALA A 17 17.43 -13.65 -21.05
C ALA A 17 16.10 -13.14 -21.63
N SER A 18 15.50 -13.86 -22.59
CA SER A 18 14.24 -13.46 -23.22
C SER A 18 13.02 -13.59 -22.30
N THR A 19 13.11 -14.37 -21.22
CA THR A 19 12.03 -14.56 -20.23
C THR A 19 12.15 -13.65 -19.01
N LEU A 20 13.07 -12.67 -19.01
CA LEU A 20 13.19 -11.69 -17.94
C LEU A 20 11.97 -10.75 -17.97
N THR A 21 10.95 -11.05 -17.18
CA THR A 21 9.84 -10.14 -16.91
C THR A 21 10.36 -8.94 -16.14
N THR A 22 10.20 -7.74 -16.72
CA THR A 22 10.44 -6.49 -16.00
C THR A 22 9.13 -6.05 -15.37
N TYR A 23 9.12 -5.86 -14.06
CA TYR A 23 7.99 -5.26 -13.36
C TYR A 23 8.16 -3.74 -13.42
N ALA A 24 7.15 -3.03 -13.91
CA ALA A 24 7.12 -1.58 -13.79
C ALA A 24 6.92 -1.23 -12.30
N SER A 25 7.94 -0.66 -11.67
CA SER A 25 7.84 -0.10 -10.32
C SER A 25 7.77 1.42 -10.43
N THR A 26 6.77 2.00 -9.78
CA THR A 26 6.64 3.45 -9.61
C THR A 26 7.02 3.82 -8.19
N THR A 27 7.91 4.81 -8.04
CA THR A 27 8.28 5.37 -6.74
C THR A 27 7.43 6.60 -6.46
N TYR A 28 6.68 6.60 -5.36
CA TYR A 28 5.93 7.77 -4.89
C TYR A 28 6.67 8.41 -3.72
N THR A 29 6.90 9.72 -3.80
CA THR A 29 7.40 10.50 -2.67
C THR A 29 6.23 10.88 -1.78
N VAL A 30 6.15 10.32 -0.57
CA VAL A 30 5.15 10.71 0.42
C VAL A 30 5.58 12.04 1.05
N GLY A 31 4.69 13.04 1.06
CA GLY A 31 4.93 14.33 1.71
C GLY A 31 5.94 15.22 0.98
N ASP A 32 5.68 15.54 -0.29
CA ASP A 32 6.47 16.53 -1.05
C ASP A 32 6.39 17.96 -0.43
N PHE A 33 6.94 18.96 -1.12
CA PHE A 33 7.02 20.35 -0.64
C PHE A 33 5.69 20.99 -0.20
N SER A 34 4.55 20.37 -0.51
CA SER A 34 3.22 20.84 -0.06
C SER A 34 2.82 20.34 1.33
N GLY A 35 3.56 19.40 1.92
CA GLY A 35 3.28 18.82 3.24
C GLY A 35 2.12 17.81 3.20
N TRP A 36 2.20 16.74 3.99
CA TRP A 36 1.09 15.81 4.13
C TRP A 36 0.00 16.43 5.01
N GLN A 37 -1.14 16.76 4.42
CA GLN A 37 -2.30 17.19 5.20
C GLN A 37 -3.06 15.95 5.68
N VAL A 38 -3.27 15.85 6.98
CA VAL A 38 -4.10 14.78 7.56
C VAL A 38 -5.56 15.04 7.14
N PRO A 39 -6.21 14.12 6.42
CA PRO A 39 -7.61 14.29 6.05
C PRO A 39 -8.49 14.22 7.30
N THR A 40 -9.30 15.26 7.52
CA THR A 40 -10.19 15.35 8.68
C THR A 40 -11.65 15.04 8.35
N MET A 41 -11.97 14.88 7.06
CA MET A 41 -13.30 14.57 6.58
C MET A 41 -13.40 13.09 6.23
N PHE A 42 -14.31 12.40 6.91
CA PHE A 42 -14.61 10.99 6.68
C PHE A 42 -15.99 10.89 6.05
N ASN A 43 -16.06 10.39 4.82
CA ASN A 43 -17.31 10.28 4.07
C ASN A 43 -17.71 8.81 3.95
N PHE A 44 -18.80 8.43 4.60
CA PHE A 44 -19.32 7.06 4.63
C PHE A 44 -20.84 7.04 4.76
N ILE A 45 -21.46 5.92 4.40
CA ILE A 45 -22.91 5.70 4.57
C ILE A 45 -23.18 5.33 6.03
N THR A 46 -24.07 6.10 6.68
CA THR A 46 -24.49 5.83 8.06
C THR A 46 -25.02 4.40 8.18
N GLY A 47 -24.45 3.62 9.12
CA GLY A 47 -24.80 2.22 9.34
C GLY A 47 -23.94 1.19 8.60
N GLU A 48 -23.08 1.61 7.66
CA GLU A 48 -22.09 0.73 7.02
C GLU A 48 -20.70 0.82 7.66
N HIS A 49 -20.30 2.02 8.07
CA HIS A 49 -19.02 2.30 8.71
C HIS A 49 -19.21 3.26 9.90
N ASP A 50 -18.16 3.37 10.71
CA ASP A 50 -18.00 4.38 11.75
C ASP A 50 -16.56 4.93 11.73
N VAL A 51 -16.32 5.97 12.53
CA VAL A 51 -15.00 6.53 12.79
C VAL A 51 -14.73 6.42 14.28
N ALA A 52 -13.69 5.71 14.67
CA ALA A 52 -13.27 5.55 16.06
C ALA A 52 -11.95 6.29 16.30
N GLU A 53 -11.92 7.13 17.33
CA GLU A 53 -10.68 7.68 17.89
C GLU A 53 -10.14 6.68 18.91
N VAL A 54 -8.89 6.24 18.74
CA VAL A 54 -8.28 5.17 19.54
C VAL A 54 -6.90 5.59 20.04
N THR A 55 -6.38 4.86 21.02
CA THR A 55 -4.99 5.00 21.47
C THR A 55 -3.99 4.42 20.46
N ASP A 56 -2.71 4.81 20.52
CA ASP A 56 -1.66 4.29 19.62
C ASP A 56 -1.58 2.75 19.63
N PRO A 57 -1.58 2.05 20.79
CA PRO A 57 -1.61 0.59 20.81
C PRO A 57 -2.88 0.01 20.17
N GLY A 58 -4.02 0.71 20.33
CA GLY A 58 -5.28 0.33 19.72
C GLY A 58 -5.24 0.42 18.20
N TYR A 59 -4.61 1.47 17.66
CA TYR A 59 -4.36 1.64 16.24
C TYR A 59 -3.46 0.51 15.69
N ASP A 60 -2.31 0.26 16.32
CA ASP A 60 -1.36 -0.77 15.90
C ASP A 60 -1.95 -2.19 15.94
N ALA A 61 -2.83 -2.46 16.90
CA ALA A 61 -3.49 -3.75 17.05
C ALA A 61 -4.80 -3.88 16.25
N CYS A 62 -5.25 -2.82 15.57
CA CYS A 62 -6.53 -2.77 14.85
C CYS A 62 -7.71 -3.18 15.75
N THR A 63 -7.81 -2.58 16.94
CA THR A 63 -8.85 -2.87 17.94
C THR A 63 -9.63 -1.63 18.34
N THR A 64 -10.90 -1.81 18.65
CA THR A 64 -11.81 -0.78 19.19
C THR A 64 -12.00 -0.90 20.70
N SER A 65 -11.25 -1.77 21.37
CA SER A 65 -11.37 -1.96 22.82
C SER A 65 -10.93 -0.71 23.60
N ASP A 66 -9.97 0.05 23.05
CA ASP A 66 -9.39 1.25 23.65
C ASP A 66 -9.92 2.53 22.97
N THR A 67 -11.18 2.51 22.56
CA THR A 67 -11.82 3.63 21.87
C THR A 67 -12.08 4.79 22.83
N ILE A 68 -11.61 5.98 22.46
CA ILE A 68 -11.82 7.25 23.15
C ILE A 68 -13.17 7.85 22.76
N SER A 69 -13.51 7.81 21.46
CA SER A 69 -14.77 8.29 20.92
C SER A 69 -15.16 7.54 19.63
N THR A 70 -16.45 7.52 19.30
CA THR A 70 -16.96 6.92 18.06
C THR A 70 -18.04 7.79 17.43
N ASP A 71 -17.91 8.04 16.13
CA ASP A 71 -18.92 8.68 15.29
C ASP A 71 -19.49 7.67 14.30
N ASN A 72 -20.79 7.38 14.44
CA ASN A 72 -21.50 6.38 13.62
C ASN A 72 -22.41 6.99 12.55
N LYS A 73 -22.30 8.30 12.30
CA LYS A 73 -23.08 9.03 11.30
C LYS A 73 -22.16 9.74 10.32
N GLY A 74 -22.21 9.33 9.06
CA GLY A 74 -21.43 9.92 7.99
C GLY A 74 -22.24 10.95 7.17
N PRO A 75 -21.57 11.96 6.56
CA PRO A 75 -20.14 12.29 6.69
C PRO A 75 -19.82 13.02 8.01
N VAL A 76 -18.62 12.79 8.56
CA VAL A 76 -18.14 13.43 9.80
C VAL A 76 -16.85 14.21 9.59
N LYS A 77 -16.73 15.33 10.31
CA LYS A 77 -15.54 16.18 10.37
C LYS A 77 -14.89 16.08 11.74
N ILE A 78 -13.66 15.57 11.79
CA ILE A 78 -12.83 15.56 13.00
C ILE A 78 -12.03 16.86 13.08
N THR A 79 -11.77 17.34 14.30
CA THR A 79 -10.86 18.47 14.53
C THR A 79 -9.60 17.91 15.18
N LEU A 80 -8.44 18.16 14.59
CA LEU A 80 -7.13 17.73 15.08
C LEU A 80 -6.50 18.80 15.97
#